data_AF-A0A8H7XXQ2-F1
#
_entry.id   AF-A0A8H7XXQ2-F1
#
_cell.length_a   1.000
_cell.length_b   1.000
_cell.length_c   1.000
_cell.angle_alpha   90.00
_cell.angle_beta   90.00
_cell.angle_gamma   90.00
#
_symmetry.space_group_name_H-M   'P 1'
#
loop_
_entity.id
_entity.type
_entity.pdbx_description
1 polymer ?
#
loop_
_entity_poly.entity_id
_entity_poly.type
_entity_poly.pdbx_seq_one_letter_code
_entity_poly.pdbx_strand_id
1 'polypeptide(L)'
;MVSVEFYEGQKADDKIMSSSISAYSNDTLNYSVYEQAYVFPSAITALATTTTKFGITSKDLIVATANRKIQSFPRRIFDPRRPSRKMTAEDQEELLIQYDPLIPNDPKRALSHNYDVANVQKIITAPALLESTSLVFAYGLDMFLTRVTPSNTFDVLSESFNKVQLVLTVTGLLVAILVTRPMVKRKSLREKWYN
;
A
#
# COMPACT_ATOMS: atom_id res chain seq x y z
N MET A 1 4.26 20.14 6.77
CA MET A 1 3.58 19.57 5.58
C MET A 1 2.09 19.74 5.77
N VAL A 2 1.32 19.95 4.71
CA VAL A 2 -0.15 20.05 4.78
C VAL A 2 -0.72 19.06 3.78
N SER A 3 -1.70 18.27 4.21
CA SER A 3 -2.47 17.38 3.36
C SER A 3 -3.85 17.97 3.16
N VAL A 4 -4.29 18.03 1.92
CA VAL A 4 -5.63 18.50 1.55
C VAL A 4 -6.23 17.46 0.64
N GLU A 5 -7.43 17.01 0.98
CA GLU A 5 -8.20 16.05 0.19
C GLU A 5 -9.55 16.65 -0.18
N PHE A 6 -9.96 16.37 -1.43
CA PHE A 6 -11.20 16.84 -2.02
C PHE A 6 -12.14 15.65 -2.17
N TYR A 7 -13.36 15.79 -1.67
CA TYR A 7 -14.40 14.77 -1.72
C TYR A 7 -15.64 15.30 -2.42
N GLU A 8 -16.34 14.41 -3.11
CA GLU A 8 -17.62 14.69 -3.72
C GLU A 8 -18.73 14.69 -2.65
N GLY A 9 -19.67 15.62 -2.75
CA GLY A 9 -20.80 15.72 -1.84
C GLY A 9 -20.44 16.34 -0.48
N GLN A 10 -21.46 16.64 0.31
CA GLN A 10 -21.29 17.16 1.68
C GLN A 10 -21.63 16.14 2.78
N LYS A 11 -22.28 15.04 2.41
CA LYS A 11 -22.70 13.98 3.33
C LYS A 11 -22.16 12.64 2.85
N ALA A 12 -22.11 11.66 3.77
CA ALA A 12 -21.89 10.28 3.39
C ALA A 12 -22.94 9.83 2.36
N ASP A 13 -22.50 9.08 1.36
CA ASP A 13 -23.31 8.56 0.25
C ASP A 13 -24.01 9.62 -0.62
N ASP A 14 -23.50 10.85 -0.63
CA ASP A 14 -23.99 11.94 -1.49
C ASP A 14 -23.22 11.94 -2.83
N LYS A 15 -23.83 11.39 -3.89
CA LYS A 15 -23.23 11.28 -5.22
C LYS A 15 -23.80 12.34 -6.18
N ILE A 16 -22.96 13.28 -6.58
CA ILE A 16 -23.22 14.37 -7.52
C ILE A 16 -22.53 14.10 -8.88
N MET A 17 -23.06 13.16 -9.66
CA MET A 17 -22.78 12.93 -11.11
C MET A 17 -21.33 13.22 -11.59
N SER A 18 -20.32 12.83 -10.81
CA SER A 18 -18.90 13.09 -11.08
C SER A 18 -18.32 12.41 -12.34
N SER A 19 -19.10 11.57 -13.02
CA SER A 19 -18.69 10.86 -14.24
C SER A 19 -18.46 11.76 -15.45
N SER A 20 -19.00 12.99 -15.45
CA SER A 20 -18.83 13.98 -16.51
C SER A 20 -18.28 15.27 -15.94
N ILE A 21 -16.96 15.33 -15.74
CA ILE A 21 -16.29 16.55 -15.31
C ILE A 21 -16.23 17.55 -16.47
N SER A 22 -16.78 18.74 -16.26
CA SER A 22 -16.71 19.85 -17.21
C SER A 22 -16.34 21.11 -16.44
N ALA A 23 -15.27 21.78 -16.87
CA ALA A 23 -14.84 23.05 -16.29
C ALA A 23 -15.90 24.17 -16.44
N TYR A 24 -16.91 23.97 -17.29
CA TYR A 24 -18.00 24.92 -17.54
C TYR A 24 -19.24 24.68 -16.66
N SER A 25 -19.27 23.60 -15.87
CA SER A 25 -20.38 23.31 -14.97
C SER A 25 -20.02 23.69 -13.54
N ASN A 26 -20.75 24.63 -12.95
CA ASN A 26 -20.58 25.03 -11.55
C ASN A 26 -20.88 23.90 -10.57
N ASP A 27 -21.67 22.90 -10.97
CA ASP A 27 -21.97 21.74 -10.13
C ASP A 27 -20.70 20.92 -9.83
N THR A 28 -19.69 20.98 -10.71
CA THR A 28 -18.38 20.32 -10.48
C THR A 28 -17.53 21.01 -9.41
N LEU A 29 -17.92 22.20 -8.95
CA LEU A 29 -17.24 22.94 -7.89
C LEU A 29 -17.81 22.62 -6.50
N ASN A 30 -18.85 21.81 -6.41
CA ASN A 30 -19.41 21.39 -5.12
C ASN A 30 -18.61 20.20 -4.56
N TYR A 31 -17.54 20.50 -3.82
CA TYR A 31 -16.72 19.52 -3.14
C TYR A 31 -16.57 19.87 -1.66
N SER A 32 -16.41 18.84 -0.83
CA SER A 32 -15.97 18.98 0.56
C SER A 32 -14.45 18.87 0.63
N VAL A 33 -13.85 19.67 1.52
CA VAL A 33 -12.39 19.73 1.70
C VAL A 33 -12.07 19.30 3.12
N TYR A 34 -11.13 18.37 3.25
CA TYR A 34 -10.51 18.03 4.51
C TYR A 34 -9.04 18.39 4.45
N GLU A 35 -8.58 19.13 5.45
CA GLU A 35 -7.21 19.59 5.55
C GLU A 35 -6.62 19.21 6.90
N GLN A 36 -5.34 18.85 6.89
CA GLN A 36 -4.60 18.57 8.12
C GLN A 36 -3.13 18.91 7.95
N ALA A 37 -2.56 19.52 8.99
CA ALA A 37 -1.15 19.89 9.04
C ALA A 37 -0.33 18.82 9.78
N TYR A 38 0.93 18.65 9.39
CA TYR A 38 1.88 17.74 10.03
C TYR A 38 3.24 18.42 10.18
N VAL A 39 3.90 18.15 11.30
CA VAL A 39 5.26 18.58 11.61
C VAL A 39 6.22 17.49 11.16
N PHE A 40 7.16 17.86 10.29
CA PHE A 40 8.22 16.98 9.84
C PHE A 40 9.52 17.35 10.55
N PRO A 41 10.27 16.39 11.13
CA PRO A 41 11.37 16.68 12.06
C PRO A 41 12.64 17.22 11.38
N SER A 42 12.73 17.22 10.05
CA SER A 42 13.88 17.70 9.30
C SER A 42 13.46 18.53 8.09
N ALA A 43 14.37 19.29 7.51
CA ALA A 43 14.08 20.01 6.27
C ALA A 43 13.93 19.01 5.10
N ILE A 44 12.94 19.25 4.24
CA ILE A 44 12.65 18.45 3.06
C ILE A 44 13.27 19.12 1.85
N THR A 45 14.07 18.40 1.07
CA THR A 45 14.69 18.94 -0.15
C THR A 45 13.87 18.62 -1.39
N ALA A 46 13.30 17.42 -1.47
CA ALA A 46 12.47 16.98 -2.58
C ALA A 46 11.38 16.00 -2.12
N LEU A 47 10.26 15.99 -2.85
CA LEU A 47 9.10 15.14 -2.61
C LEU A 47 8.61 14.54 -3.93
N ALA A 48 8.17 13.29 -3.90
CA ALA A 48 7.44 12.66 -5.00
C ALA A 48 6.52 11.55 -4.46
N THR A 49 5.46 11.24 -5.19
CA THR A 49 4.59 10.09 -4.88
C THR A 49 4.96 8.89 -5.75
N THR A 50 4.76 7.68 -5.25
CA THR A 50 4.95 6.47 -6.06
C THR A 50 3.90 6.36 -7.16
N THR A 51 4.33 5.85 -8.32
CA THR A 51 3.50 5.64 -9.50
C THR A 51 3.59 4.19 -9.95
N THR A 52 2.44 3.58 -10.22
CA THR A 52 2.30 2.22 -10.74
C THR A 52 1.39 2.22 -11.95
N LYS A 53 1.33 1.09 -12.67
CA LYS A 53 0.70 1.03 -13.99
C LYS A 53 -0.80 1.25 -13.93
N PHE A 54 -1.45 0.67 -12.93
CA PHE A 54 -2.91 0.75 -12.74
C PHE A 54 -3.32 1.62 -11.55
N GLY A 55 -2.37 2.01 -10.70
CA GLY A 55 -2.64 2.80 -9.50
C GLY A 55 -3.44 2.04 -8.43
N ILE A 56 -3.33 0.70 -8.41
CA ILE A 56 -4.05 -0.18 -7.48
C ILE A 56 -3.33 -0.24 -6.14
N THR A 57 -1.99 -0.33 -6.15
CA THR A 57 -1.21 -0.32 -4.90
C THR A 57 -1.36 1.02 -4.17
N SER A 58 -1.26 0.99 -2.84
CA SER A 58 -1.21 2.21 -2.03
C SER A 58 -0.10 3.14 -2.51
N LYS A 59 -0.35 4.45 -2.46
CA LYS A 59 0.69 5.44 -2.75
C LYS A 59 1.54 5.67 -1.52
N ASP A 60 2.84 5.71 -1.72
CA ASP A 60 3.81 6.19 -0.75
C ASP A 60 4.29 7.57 -1.17
N LEU A 61 4.51 8.44 -0.18
CA LEU A 61 5.19 9.70 -0.34
C LEU A 61 6.68 9.48 -0.07
N ILE A 62 7.50 9.67 -1.09
CA ILE A 62 8.94 9.62 -1.00
C ILE A 62 9.46 11.01 -0.64
N VAL A 63 10.24 11.07 0.42
CA VAL A 63 10.77 12.29 1.00
C VAL A 63 12.29 12.24 1.01
N ALA A 64 12.94 13.17 0.32
CA ALA A 64 14.36 13.44 0.50
C ALA A 64 14.53 14.51 1.58
N THR A 65 15.37 14.21 2.56
CA THR A 65 15.62 15.06 3.72
C THR A 65 16.99 15.73 3.64
N ALA A 66 17.15 16.87 4.30
CA ALA A 66 18.44 17.55 4.44
C ALA A 66 19.48 16.70 5.18
N ASN A 67 19.04 15.68 5.93
CA ASN A 67 19.89 14.66 6.56
C ASN A 67 20.46 13.63 5.56
N ARG A 68 20.35 13.89 4.25
CA ARG A 68 20.88 13.05 3.16
C ARG A 68 20.26 11.65 3.10
N LYS A 69 19.07 11.49 3.68
CA LYS A 69 18.30 10.24 3.64
C LYS A 69 17.04 10.40 2.82
N ILE A 70 16.74 9.37 2.05
CA ILE A 70 15.49 9.22 1.31
C ILE A 70 14.61 8.26 2.11
N GLN A 71 13.40 8.69 2.45
CA GLN A 71 12.46 7.94 3.29
C GLN A 71 11.14 7.72 2.54
N SER A 72 10.49 6.58 2.78
CA SER A 72 9.15 6.27 2.26
C SER A 72 8.11 6.38 3.37
N PHE A 73 7.03 7.10 3.11
CA PHE A 73 5.90 7.23 4.04
C PHE A 73 4.60 6.81 3.38
N PRO A 74 3.83 5.86 3.95
CA PRO A 74 2.54 5.49 3.37
C PRO A 74 1.55 6.66 3.44
N ARG A 75 0.75 6.83 2.37
CA ARG A 75 -0.24 7.92 2.25
C ARG A 75 -1.18 8.01 3.44
N ARG A 76 -1.55 6.88 4.04
CA ARG A 76 -2.48 6.79 5.19
C ARG A 76 -2.02 7.57 6.42
N ILE A 77 -0.71 7.85 6.56
CA ILE A 77 -0.21 8.72 7.64
C ILE A 77 -0.58 10.19 7.38
N PHE A 78 -0.71 10.59 6.12
CA PHE A 78 -1.08 11.94 5.73
C PHE A 78 -2.58 12.08 5.40
N ASP A 79 -3.41 11.18 5.91
CA ASP A 79 -4.85 11.26 5.75
C ASP A 79 -5.42 12.37 6.66
N PRO A 80 -6.08 13.40 6.08
CA PRO A 80 -6.64 14.51 6.86
C PRO A 80 -7.88 14.13 7.67
N ARG A 81 -8.50 12.98 7.41
CA ARG A 81 -9.66 12.47 8.17
C ARG A 81 -9.27 11.84 9.51
N ARG A 82 -7.97 11.71 9.80
CA ARG A 82 -7.47 11.15 11.06
C ARG A 82 -8.00 11.96 12.26
N PRO A 83 -8.72 11.35 13.21
CA PRO A 83 -9.33 12.08 14.31
C PRO A 83 -8.29 12.49 15.36
N SER A 84 -8.35 13.73 15.84
CA SER A 84 -7.61 14.20 17.03
C SER A 84 -8.21 13.66 18.35
N ARG A 85 -9.48 13.26 18.32
CA ARG A 85 -10.17 12.63 19.45
C ARG A 85 -9.79 11.16 19.59
N LYS A 86 -10.26 10.52 20.67
CA LYS A 86 -10.20 9.07 20.82
C LYS A 86 -10.97 8.40 19.67
N MET A 87 -10.42 7.30 19.17
CA MET A 87 -10.97 6.53 18.05
C MET A 87 -12.36 5.97 18.37
N THR A 88 -13.33 6.21 17.49
CA THR A 88 -14.68 5.62 17.53
C THR A 88 -14.69 4.27 16.80
N ALA A 89 -15.73 3.46 16.97
CA ALA A 89 -15.89 2.20 16.24
C ALA A 89 -15.90 2.41 14.70
N GLU A 90 -16.62 3.41 14.20
CA GLU A 90 -16.67 3.76 12.77
C GLU A 90 -15.27 4.06 12.20
N ASP A 91 -14.47 4.85 12.91
CA ASP A 91 -13.11 5.16 12.48
C ASP A 91 -12.21 3.89 12.45
N GLN A 92 -12.45 2.92 13.34
CA GLN A 92 -11.72 1.66 13.37
C GLN A 92 -12.13 0.73 12.22
N GLU A 93 -13.40 0.76 11.82
CA GLU A 93 -13.90 0.01 10.67
C GLU A 93 -13.25 0.49 9.36
N GLU A 94 -13.04 1.80 9.22
CA GLU A 94 -12.28 2.38 8.10
C GLU A 94 -10.76 2.21 8.25
N LEU A 95 -10.29 1.61 9.34
CA LEU A 95 -8.89 1.49 9.70
C LEU A 95 -8.18 2.86 9.79
N LEU A 96 -8.84 3.92 10.26
CA LEU A 96 -8.16 5.18 10.51
C LEU A 96 -7.16 5.04 11.67
N ILE A 97 -6.12 5.87 11.63
CA ILE A 97 -5.10 5.96 12.69
C ILE A 97 -5.25 7.30 13.40
N GLN A 98 -5.18 7.28 14.73
CA GLN A 98 -5.38 8.49 15.53
C GLN A 98 -4.38 9.56 15.10
N TYR A 99 -4.83 10.80 14.96
CA TYR A 99 -3.97 11.88 14.52
C TYR A 99 -2.81 12.12 15.49
N ASP A 100 -1.61 12.18 14.93
CA ASP A 100 -0.40 12.65 15.60
C ASP A 100 0.23 13.71 14.68
N PRO A 101 0.36 14.96 15.15
CA PRO A 101 0.97 16.03 14.36
C PRO A 101 2.44 15.73 14.02
N LEU A 102 3.16 15.01 14.88
CA LEU A 102 4.58 14.77 14.68
C LEU A 102 4.80 13.50 13.87
N ILE A 103 5.44 13.64 12.70
CA ILE A 103 5.82 12.46 11.90
C ILE A 103 7.07 11.81 12.53
N PRO A 104 7.00 10.53 12.94
CA PRO A 104 8.14 9.87 13.56
C PRO A 104 9.27 9.68 12.54
N ASN A 105 10.50 10.03 12.94
CA ASN A 105 11.70 9.76 12.18
C ASN A 105 12.14 8.31 12.41
N ASP A 106 11.52 7.37 11.70
CA ASP A 106 11.85 5.95 11.80
C ASP A 106 12.95 5.56 10.79
N PRO A 107 14.14 5.14 11.23
CA PRO A 107 15.22 4.73 10.33
C PRO A 107 14.85 3.51 9.47
N LYS A 108 13.88 2.69 9.87
CA LYS A 108 13.40 1.54 9.06
C LYS A 108 12.74 1.97 7.76
N ARG A 109 12.27 3.22 7.68
CA ARG A 109 11.63 3.78 6.49
C ARG A 109 12.62 4.39 5.50
N ALA A 110 13.91 4.46 5.86
CA ALA A 110 14.94 4.99 4.98
C ALA A 110 15.20 4.01 3.83
N LEU A 111 14.86 4.42 2.61
CA LEU A 111 15.17 3.66 1.38
C LEU A 111 16.67 3.65 1.11
N SER A 112 17.35 4.75 1.42
CA SER A 112 18.80 4.89 1.29
C SER A 112 19.50 4.42 2.58
N HIS A 113 19.32 3.15 2.94
CA HIS A 113 19.84 2.56 4.20
C HIS A 113 21.32 2.88 4.42
N ASN A 114 22.18 2.34 3.53
CA ASN A 114 23.63 2.45 3.64
C ASN A 114 24.20 3.70 2.93
N TYR A 115 23.40 4.34 2.09
CA TYR A 115 23.85 5.44 1.24
C TYR A 115 23.35 6.77 1.79
N ASP A 116 24.24 7.74 1.87
CA ASP A 116 23.87 9.14 2.04
C ASP A 116 23.78 9.76 0.65
N VAL A 117 22.63 10.35 0.34
CA VAL A 117 22.37 10.97 -0.96
C VAL A 117 22.32 12.48 -0.74
N ALA A 118 23.41 13.17 -1.08
CA ALA A 118 23.53 14.59 -0.82
C ALA A 118 22.81 15.43 -1.89
N ASN A 119 22.23 16.54 -1.44
CA ASN A 119 21.67 17.58 -2.31
C ASN A 119 20.70 17.04 -3.38
N VAL A 120 19.72 16.23 -2.98
CA VAL A 120 18.66 15.75 -3.88
C VAL A 120 17.80 16.91 -4.32
N GLN A 121 17.78 17.20 -5.62
CA GLN A 121 17.00 18.29 -6.21
C GLN A 121 15.61 17.82 -6.65
N LYS A 122 15.52 16.60 -7.19
CA LYS A 122 14.25 16.03 -7.66
C LYS A 122 14.22 14.53 -7.49
N ILE A 123 13.01 14.02 -7.29
CA ILE A 123 12.70 12.60 -7.27
C ILE A 123 11.73 12.32 -8.41
N ILE A 124 12.03 11.31 -9.22
CA ILE A 124 11.18 10.82 -10.29
C ILE A 124 10.76 9.40 -9.90
N THR A 125 9.49 9.11 -10.08
CA THR A 125 8.95 7.75 -9.91
C THR A 125 8.44 7.24 -11.24
N ALA A 126 8.61 5.95 -11.47
CA ALA A 126 8.13 5.29 -12.68
C ALA A 126 7.49 3.94 -12.34
N PRO A 127 6.42 3.55 -13.06
CA PRO A 127 5.82 2.23 -12.89
C PRO A 127 6.78 1.15 -13.39
N ALA A 128 6.85 0.05 -12.65
CA ALA A 128 7.49 -1.17 -13.13
C ALA A 128 6.46 -2.11 -13.79
N LEU A 129 6.92 -3.27 -14.28
CA LEU A 129 6.05 -4.25 -14.91
C LEU A 129 5.03 -4.86 -13.92
N LEU A 130 5.48 -5.07 -12.68
CA LEU A 130 4.68 -5.57 -11.57
C LEU A 130 3.95 -4.40 -10.89
N GLU A 131 2.66 -4.55 -10.66
CA GLU A 131 1.80 -3.51 -10.09
C GLU A 131 2.14 -3.22 -8.62
N SER A 132 2.73 -4.19 -7.91
CA SER A 132 3.18 -3.98 -6.53
C SER A 132 4.47 -3.16 -6.41
N THR A 133 5.14 -2.88 -7.54
CA THR A 133 6.47 -2.26 -7.55
C THR A 133 6.50 -0.92 -8.28
N SER A 134 7.23 0.05 -7.71
CA SER A 134 7.51 1.35 -8.30
C SER A 134 9.02 1.61 -8.28
N LEU A 135 9.55 2.17 -9.35
CA LEU A 135 10.95 2.62 -9.43
C LEU A 135 11.04 4.05 -8.91
N VAL A 136 12.00 4.30 -8.03
CA VAL A 136 12.26 5.62 -7.44
C VAL A 136 13.68 6.02 -7.82
N PHE A 137 13.80 7.09 -8.59
CA PHE A 137 15.06 7.69 -8.99
C PHE A 137 15.19 9.09 -8.40
N ALA A 138 16.13 9.27 -7.48
CA ALA A 138 16.47 10.56 -6.90
C ALA A 138 17.77 11.06 -7.52
N TYR A 139 17.79 12.33 -7.92
CA TYR A 139 18.97 12.94 -8.52
C TYR A 139 19.20 14.38 -8.04
N GLY A 140 20.46 14.80 -8.10
CA GLY A 140 20.93 16.11 -7.67
C GLY A 140 22.46 16.16 -7.81
N LEU A 141 23.17 16.26 -6.68
CA LEU A 141 24.62 16.02 -6.67
C LEU A 141 24.92 14.53 -6.88
N ASP A 142 24.26 13.68 -6.09
CA ASP A 142 24.33 12.23 -6.20
C ASP A 142 23.12 11.66 -6.94
N MET A 143 23.27 10.45 -7.48
CA MET A 143 22.19 9.70 -8.13
C MET A 143 21.89 8.44 -7.33
N PHE A 144 20.61 8.19 -7.06
CA PHE A 144 20.16 7.02 -6.32
C PHE A 144 18.92 6.42 -6.99
N LEU A 145 18.98 5.11 -7.26
CA LEU A 145 17.90 4.35 -7.85
C LEU A 145 17.54 3.19 -6.93
N THR A 146 16.25 3.03 -6.63
CA THR A 146 15.74 1.90 -5.87
C THR A 146 14.35 1.46 -6.36
N ARG A 147 13.96 0.25 -5.97
CA ARG A 147 12.61 -0.28 -6.14
C ARG A 147 11.88 -0.18 -4.80
N VAL A 148 10.63 0.24 -4.82
CA VAL A 148 9.77 0.36 -3.64
C VAL A 148 8.49 -0.43 -3.87
N THR A 149 8.01 -1.08 -2.82
CA THR A 149 6.77 -1.87 -2.81
C THR A 149 5.81 -1.35 -1.73
N PRO A 150 5.01 -0.30 -2.02
CA PRO A 150 4.17 0.37 -1.02
C PRO A 150 3.21 -0.55 -0.25
N SER A 151 2.59 -1.53 -0.94
CA SER A 151 1.67 -2.50 -0.35
C SER A 151 2.29 -3.90 -0.15
N ASN A 152 3.63 -3.99 -0.10
CA ASN A 152 4.38 -5.24 -0.27
C ASN A 152 4.13 -5.92 -1.63
N THR A 153 4.87 -6.99 -1.91
CA THR A 153 4.77 -7.74 -3.16
C THR A 153 3.56 -8.69 -3.14
N PHE A 154 2.41 -8.24 -3.66
CA PHE A 154 1.20 -9.07 -3.76
C PHE A 154 1.07 -9.85 -5.08
N ASP A 155 1.84 -9.48 -6.09
CA ASP A 155 1.88 -10.11 -7.42
C ASP A 155 3.08 -11.06 -7.61
N VAL A 156 3.86 -11.27 -6.55
CA VAL A 156 5.01 -12.19 -6.53
C VAL A 156 4.95 -13.05 -5.28
N LEU A 157 5.28 -14.33 -5.43
CA LEU A 157 5.40 -15.25 -4.29
C LEU A 157 6.55 -14.84 -3.38
N SER A 158 6.34 -14.86 -2.07
CA SER A 158 7.38 -14.48 -1.12
C SER A 158 8.63 -15.37 -1.25
N GLU A 159 9.80 -14.77 -1.09
CA GLU A 159 11.08 -15.51 -1.11
C GLU A 159 11.16 -16.55 0.03
N SER A 160 10.49 -16.27 1.16
CA SER A 160 10.41 -17.15 2.33
C SER A 160 9.36 -18.27 2.22
N PHE A 161 8.68 -18.41 1.07
CA PHE A 161 7.64 -19.42 0.90
C PHE A 161 8.20 -20.85 0.93
N ASN A 162 7.68 -21.69 1.83
CA ASN A 162 8.15 -23.07 1.99
C ASN A 162 7.60 -24.00 0.90
N LYS A 163 8.29 -24.01 -0.25
CA LYS A 163 7.96 -24.86 -1.40
C LYS A 163 8.03 -26.35 -1.06
N VAL A 164 8.95 -26.76 -0.20
CA VAL A 164 9.14 -28.17 0.19
C VAL A 164 7.92 -28.69 0.95
N GLN A 165 7.43 -27.93 1.92
CA GLN A 165 6.23 -28.29 2.67
C GLN A 165 5.01 -28.41 1.75
N LEU A 166 4.82 -27.49 0.80
CA LEU A 166 3.73 -27.57 -0.17
C LEU A 166 3.80 -28.85 -1.01
N VAL A 167 4.98 -29.19 -1.53
CA VAL A 167 5.14 -30.41 -2.34
C VAL A 167 4.89 -31.67 -1.51
N LEU A 168 5.37 -31.70 -0.27
CA LEU A 168 5.18 -32.84 0.63
C LEU A 168 3.70 -33.04 0.99
N THR A 169 2.96 -31.98 1.31
CA THR A 169 1.53 -32.10 1.66
C THR A 169 0.70 -32.56 0.47
N VAL A 170 0.93 -32.00 -0.72
CA VAL A 170 0.25 -32.40 -1.96
C VAL A 170 0.52 -33.88 -2.28
N THR A 171 1.78 -34.30 -2.18
CA THR A 171 2.17 -35.69 -2.44
C THR A 171 1.60 -36.64 -1.39
N GLY A 172 1.65 -36.26 -0.11
CA GLY A 172 1.06 -37.05 0.99
C GLY A 172 -0.45 -37.23 0.83
N LEU A 173 -1.18 -36.17 0.47
CA LEU A 173 -2.61 -36.22 0.16
C LEU A 173 -2.90 -37.14 -1.04
N LEU A 174 -2.10 -37.05 -2.11
CA LEU A 174 -2.24 -37.92 -3.27
C LEU A 174 -2.10 -39.40 -2.89
N VAL A 175 -1.06 -39.75 -2.14
CA VAL A 175 -0.84 -41.11 -1.64
C VAL A 175 -2.00 -41.57 -0.75
N ALA A 176 -2.45 -40.71 0.17
CA ALA A 176 -3.59 -41.02 1.04
C ALA A 176 -4.87 -41.30 0.22
N ILE A 177 -5.14 -40.54 -0.84
CA ILE A 177 -6.29 -40.76 -1.74
C ILE A 177 -6.14 -42.10 -2.48
N LEU A 178 -4.95 -42.42 -3.01
CA LEU A 178 -4.71 -43.67 -3.74
C LEU A 178 -4.91 -44.90 -2.86
N VAL A 179 -4.53 -44.82 -1.58
CA VAL A 179 -4.73 -45.90 -0.60
C VAL A 179 -6.18 -46.01 -0.15
N THR A 180 -6.83 -44.89 0.15
CA THR A 180 -8.22 -44.88 0.66
C THR A 180 -9.26 -45.21 -0.40
N ARG A 181 -9.04 -44.84 -1.66
CA ARG A 181 -9.98 -45.09 -2.78
C ARG A 181 -10.39 -46.57 -2.93
N PRO A 182 -9.49 -47.57 -2.96
CA PRO A 182 -9.88 -48.98 -3.02
C PRO A 182 -10.56 -49.44 -1.72
N MET A 183 -10.14 -48.93 -0.55
CA MET A 183 -10.78 -49.28 0.74
C MET A 183 -12.24 -48.84 0.79
N VAL A 184 -12.52 -47.61 0.36
CA VAL A 184 -13.88 -47.06 0.29
C VAL A 184 -14.72 -47.80 -0.75
N LYS A 185 -14.17 -48.09 -1.94
CA LYS A 185 -14.88 -48.90 -2.96
C LYS A 185 -15.27 -50.28 -2.42
N ARG A 186 -14.35 -50.96 -1.71
CA ARG A 186 -14.62 -52.26 -1.09
C ARG A 186 -15.69 -52.15 -0.01
N LYS A 187 -15.61 -51.13 0.86
CA LYS A 187 -16.60 -50.90 1.92
C LYS A 187 -18.00 -50.63 1.36
N SER A 188 -18.10 -49.73 0.37
CA SER A 188 -19.37 -49.38 -0.27
C SER A 188 -20.00 -50.56 -1.02
N LEU A 189 -19.18 -51.40 -1.69
CA LEU A 189 -19.70 -52.62 -2.33
C LEU A 189 -20.25 -53.58 -1.27
N ARG A 190 -19.55 -53.75 -0.14
CA ARG A 190 -19.99 -54.63 0.94
C ARG A 190 -21.32 -54.18 1.57
N GLU A 191 -21.48 -52.89 1.87
CA GLU A 191 -22.73 -52.33 2.41
C GLU A 191 -23.91 -52.45 1.44
N LYS A 192 -23.67 -52.40 0.12
CA LYS A 192 -24.73 -52.60 -0.87
C LYS A 192 -25.18 -54.05 -1.02
N TRP A 193 -24.27 -55.00 -0.78
CA TRP A 193 -24.54 -56.44 -0.96
C TRP A 193 -25.04 -57.10 0.31
N TYR A 194 -24.65 -56.57 1.47
CA TYR A 194 -25.09 -57.03 2.78
C TYR A 194 -25.56 -55.80 3.56
N ASN A 195 -26.88 -55.66 3.71
CA ASN A 195 -27.49 -54.84 4.76
C ASN A 195 -27.34 -55.56 6.10
#